data_AF-W4L6K6-F1
#
_entry.id   AF-W4L6K6-F1
#
_cell.length_a   1.000
_cell.length_b   1.000
_cell.length_c   1.000
_cell.angle_alpha   90.00
_cell.angle_beta   90.00
_cell.angle_gamma   90.00
#
_symmetry.space_group_name_H-M   'P 1'
#
loop_
_entity.id
_entity.type
_entity.pdbx_description
1 polymer ?
#
loop_
_entity_poly.entity_id
_entity_poly.type
_entity_poly.pdbx_seq_one_letter_code
_entity_poly.pdbx_strand_id
1 'polypeptide(L)' 'MEFEWDPAKNNRNITHHGIDFEDARRIFDGLVLERIDDRFDYGEERIYNVPR' A
#
# COMPACT_ATOMS: atom_id res chain seq x y z
N MET A 1 7.89 7.68 -7.81
CA MET A 1 7.73 7.24 -6.42
C MET A 1 8.65 6.04 -6.25
N GLU A 2 9.55 6.06 -5.28
CA GLU A 2 10.40 4.90 -4.99
C GLU A 2 9.68 4.03 -3.96
N PHE A 3 9.59 2.73 -4.23
CA PHE A 3 8.99 1.76 -3.32
C PHE A 3 10.05 0.79 -2.84
N GLU A 4 10.10 0.57 -1.53
CA GLU A 4 10.97 -0.41 -0.91
C GLU A 4 10.15 -1.31 0.01
N TRP A 5 10.41 -2.60 -0.06
CA TRP A 5 9.90 -3.58 0.89
C TRP A 5 10.87 -4.74 1.06
N ASP A 6 10.80 -5.37 2.22
CA ASP A 6 11.54 -6.59 2.52
C ASP A 6 11.01 -7.76 1.65
N PRO A 7 11.88 -8.57 1.01
CA PRO A 7 11.46 -9.71 0.20
C PRO A 7 10.66 -10.78 0.95
N ALA A 8 10.98 -11.03 2.23
CA ALA A 8 10.22 -11.96 3.06
C ALA A 8 8.82 -11.42 3.37
N LYS A 9 8.66 -10.10 3.48
CA LYS A 9 7.34 -9.45 3.56
C LYS A 9 6.53 -9.67 2.28
N ASN A 10 7.14 -9.56 1.10
CA ASN A 10 6.45 -9.80 -0.17
C ASN A 10 5.98 -11.26 -0.29
N ASN A 11 6.86 -12.22 0.02
CA ASN A 11 6.51 -13.65 0.00
C ASN A 11 5.34 -13.99 0.94
N ARG A 12 5.32 -13.38 2.14
CA ARG A 12 4.19 -13.51 3.06
C ARG A 12 2.91 -12.91 2.48
N ASN A 13 2.99 -11.74 1.85
CA ASN A 13 1.84 -11.08 1.24
C ASN A 13 1.25 -11.92 0.09
N ILE A 14 2.10 -12.50 -0.76
CA ILE A 14 1.68 -13.44 -1.82
C ILE A 14 1.01 -14.67 -1.18
N THR A 15 1.59 -15.22 -0.11
CA THR A 15 1.04 -16.43 0.54
C THR A 15 -0.32 -16.17 1.20
N HIS A 16 -0.47 -15.04 1.90
CA HIS A 16 -1.67 -14.73 2.68
C HIS A 16 -2.80 -14.12 1.85
N HIS A 17 -2.45 -13.34 0.81
CA HIS A 17 -3.39 -12.49 0.09
C HIS A 17 -3.37 -12.71 -1.43
N GLY A 18 -2.41 -13.50 -1.96
CA GLY A 18 -2.30 -13.79 -3.39
C GLY A 18 -1.80 -12.60 -4.22
N ILE A 19 -1.21 -11.58 -3.59
CA ILE A 19 -0.81 -10.33 -4.25
C ILE A 19 0.68 -10.10 -4.07
N ASP A 20 1.38 -9.87 -5.18
CA ASP A 20 2.77 -9.38 -5.20
C ASP A 20 2.78 -7.85 -5.05
N PHE A 21 3.69 -7.32 -4.24
CA PHE A 21 3.87 -5.88 -4.10
C PHE A 21 4.35 -5.18 -5.39
N GLU A 22 5.07 -5.88 -6.28
CA GLU A 22 5.39 -5.34 -7.61
C GLU A 22 4.13 -5.13 -8.47
N ASP A 23 3.16 -6.04 -8.37
CA ASP A 23 1.88 -5.88 -9.06
C ASP A 23 1.00 -4.84 -8.36
N ALA A 24 0.99 -4.82 -7.03
CA ALA A 24 0.23 -3.84 -6.24
C ALA A 24 0.75 -2.41 -6.47
N ARG A 25 2.05 -2.21 -6.70
CA ARG A 25 2.64 -0.92 -7.05
C ARG A 25 1.97 -0.27 -8.26
N ARG A 26 1.44 -1.05 -9.20
CA ARG A 26 0.80 -0.51 -10.42
C ARG A 26 -0.44 0.34 -10.12
N ILE A 27 -1.05 0.23 -8.94
CA ILE A 27 -2.17 1.12 -8.54
C ILE A 27 -1.72 2.59 -8.49
N PHE A 28 -0.43 2.83 -8.27
CA PHE A 28 0.17 4.16 -8.19
C PHE A 28 0.59 4.71 -9.56
N ASP A 29 0.48 3.93 -10.64
CA ASP A 29 0.77 4.39 -12.00
C ASP A 29 -0.40 5.23 -12.59
N GLY A 30 -1.53 5.31 -11.88
CA GLY A 30 -2.72 6.09 -12.25
C GLY A 30 -3.04 7.23 -11.27
N LEU A 31 -4.19 7.88 -11.47
CA LEU A 31 -4.72 8.84 -10.49
C LEU A 31 -5.14 8.10 -9.23
N VAL A 32 -4.34 8.25 -8.17
CA VAL A 32 -4.66 7.75 -6.84
C VAL A 32 -5.34 8.86 -6.05
N LEU A 33 -6.46 8.52 -5.39
CA LEU A 33 -7.05 9.40 -4.39
C LEU A 33 -6.38 9.12 -3.06
N GLU A 34 -5.67 10.13 -2.56
CA GLU A 34 -5.08 10.13 -1.23
C GLU A 34 -6.09 10.69 -0.22
N ARG A 35 -6.29 9.98 0.89
CA ARG A 35 -7.13 10.45 1.99
C ARG A 35 -6.44 10.20 3.33
N ILE A 36 -6.43 11.20 4.20
CA ILE A 36 -5.99 11.06 5.59
C ILE A 36 -6.95 10.10 6.32
N ASP A 37 -6.39 9.10 7.00
CA ASP A 37 -7.13 8.24 7.93
C ASP A 37 -7.17 8.88 9.31
N ASP A 38 -8.29 9.52 9.60
CA ASP A 38 -8.59 10.20 10.86
C ASP A 38 -9.55 9.40 11.77
N ARG A 39 -9.78 8.11 11.47
CA ARG A 39 -10.76 7.30 12.21
C ARG A 39 -10.33 6.98 13.64
N PHE A 40 -9.02 6.94 13.89
CA PHE A 40 -8.45 6.69 15.20
C PHE A 40 -7.20 7.55 15.40
N ASP A 41 -6.87 7.85 16.66
CA ASP A 41 -5.60 8.48 17.00
C ASP A 41 -4.49 7.42 17.00
N TYR A 42 -3.76 7.35 15.89
CA TYR A 42 -2.67 6.42 15.68
C TYR A 42 -1.32 6.93 16.22
N GLY A 43 -1.24 8.18 16.71
CA GLY A 43 0.02 8.82 17.11
C GLY A 43 0.96 9.18 15.94
N GLU A 44 0.53 8.92 14.70
CA GLU A 44 1.24 9.22 13.45
C GLU A 44 0.21 9.45 12.32
N GLU A 45 0.57 10.22 11.29
CA GLU A 45 -0.30 10.44 10.13
C GLU A 45 -0.38 9.17 9.28
N ARG A 46 -1.60 8.72 8.97
CA ARG A 46 -1.85 7.58 8.08
C ARG A 46 -2.63 8.03 6.86
N ILE A 47 -2.18 7.57 5.68
CA ILE A 47 -2.79 7.91 4.39
C ILE A 47 -3.32 6.65 3.72
N TYR A 48 -4.58 6.68 3.30
CA TYR A 48 -5.17 5.68 2.42
C TYR A 48 -5.04 6.08 0.96
N ASN A 49 -4.62 5.11 0.16
CA ASN A 49 -4.55 5.20 -1.30
C ASN A 49 -5.66 4.34 -1.89
N VAL A 50 -6.60 4.97 -2.60
CA VAL A 50 -7.65 4.25 -3.34
C VAL A 50 -7.44 4.50 -4.84
N PRO A 51 -7.17 3.46 -5.64
CA PRO A 51 -7.10 3.61 -7.09
C PRO A 51 -8.49 3.99 -7.64
N ARG A 52 -8.51 4.90 -8.61
CA ARG A 52 -9.75 5.34 -9.28
C ARG A 52 -10.20 4.38 -10.37
#